data_AF-A0A143B8S8-F1
#
_entry.id   AF-A0A143B8S8-F1
#
_cell.length_a   1.000
_cell.length_b   1.000
_cell.length_c   1.000
_cell.angle_alpha   90.00
_cell.angle_beta   90.00
_cell.angle_gamma   90.00
#
_symmetry.space_group_name_H-M   'P 1'
#
loop_
_entity.id
_entity.type
_entity.pdbx_description
1 polymer ?
#
loop_
_entity_poly.entity_id
_entity_poly.type
_entity_poly.pdbx_seq_one_letter_code
_entity_poly.pdbx_strand_id
1 'polypeptide(L)'
;MDLLQLAWKNLWRNPRRTLITLAALSFSLMLVQAFHNLSFGVYAGMIDSGVRAGSGHIAIYRGNYAASRNEKLSFPAAQLPTTTAALPAVLQALPRVYLPGLAQSSRESRGILLTGVDPELEMAINPFLRHLGNEEMLRADNSRDALVGERLLHELKLQPGNKFVITVQNRDGELASELFRVRGVVQSGIREVDRSLVMVDRRRAAAMAGIPGEIHELALVLRGTGDEAATLPQVAALVADRPELRALGWQEAMPNLSNAIRLDYASQKFIFVVILLIVTIGVVNTLLMSVLERIREFGVILAVGATPGRLRRMILAEALILGLAALLLGSLLGSLATWYLVTVGIDLRTFLPENLEFGGVVFDPILRATWDIAWMVRIALYVLALALLASLYPAVKAARIRPVEAMRHF
;
A
#
# COMPACT_ATOMS: atom_id res chain seq x y z
N MET A 1 20.16 -47.96 -6.49
CA MET A 1 18.97 -47.11 -6.69
C MET A 1 19.20 -45.79 -5.99
N ASP A 2 19.09 -44.69 -6.73
CA ASP A 2 19.22 -43.35 -6.16
C ASP A 2 18.11 -43.09 -5.13
N LEU A 3 18.49 -42.44 -4.02
CA LEU A 3 17.57 -42.08 -2.93
C LEU A 3 16.36 -41.28 -3.45
N LEU A 4 16.57 -40.44 -4.46
CA LEU A 4 15.52 -39.64 -5.10
C LEU A 4 14.51 -40.50 -5.88
N GLN A 5 14.96 -41.54 -6.59
CA GLN A 5 14.06 -42.44 -7.31
C GLN A 5 13.19 -43.26 -6.35
N LEU A 6 13.77 -43.68 -5.22
CA LEU A 6 13.02 -44.36 -4.16
C LEU A 6 11.99 -43.43 -3.52
N ALA A 7 12.39 -42.20 -3.18
CA ALA A 7 11.49 -41.20 -2.63
C ALA A 7 10.31 -40.87 -3.56
N TRP A 8 10.58 -40.67 -4.86
CA TRP A 8 9.54 -40.45 -5.87
C TRP A 8 8.53 -41.61 -5.92
N LYS A 9 9.01 -42.85 -6.01
CA LYS A 9 8.13 -44.03 -6.03
C LYS A 9 7.31 -44.17 -4.74
N ASN A 10 7.89 -43.82 -3.60
CA ASN A 10 7.20 -43.87 -2.31
C ASN A 10 6.04 -42.88 -2.22
N LEU A 11 6.19 -41.66 -2.77
CA LEU A 11 5.11 -40.67 -2.81
C LEU A 11 3.90 -41.16 -3.61
N TRP A 12 4.14 -41.84 -4.74
CA TRP A 12 3.08 -42.35 -5.61
C TRP A 12 2.41 -43.62 -5.10
N ARG A 13 2.92 -44.23 -4.03
CA ARG A 13 2.34 -45.42 -3.44
C ARG A 13 0.98 -45.16 -2.79
N ASN A 14 0.78 -43.95 -2.26
CA ASN A 14 -0.50 -43.46 -1.74
C ASN A 14 -0.89 -42.15 -2.43
N PRO A 15 -1.35 -42.19 -3.70
CA PRO A 15 -1.52 -41.00 -4.52
C PRO A 15 -2.56 -40.04 -3.94
N ARG A 16 -3.63 -40.56 -3.33
CA ARG A 16 -4.68 -39.71 -2.72
C ARG A 16 -4.12 -38.78 -1.65
N ARG A 17 -3.32 -39.30 -0.72
CA ARG A 17 -2.72 -38.50 0.36
C ARG A 17 -1.73 -37.49 -0.19
N THR A 18 -0.83 -37.95 -1.05
CA THR A 18 0.17 -37.09 -1.69
C THR A 18 -0.48 -35.94 -2.45
N LEU A 19 -1.56 -36.21 -3.19
CA LEU A 19 -2.31 -35.18 -3.91
C LEU A 19 -3.03 -34.20 -2.98
N ILE A 20 -3.62 -34.66 -1.87
CA ILE A 20 -4.27 -33.77 -0.90
C ILE A 20 -3.25 -32.79 -0.30
N THR A 21 -2.09 -33.29 0.14
CA THR A 21 -1.05 -32.43 0.73
C THR A 21 -0.43 -31.50 -0.30
N LEU A 22 -0.20 -31.99 -1.52
CA LEU A 22 0.29 -31.19 -2.63
C LEU A 22 -0.69 -30.06 -2.98
N ALA A 23 -1.99 -30.36 -3.06
CA ALA A 23 -3.04 -29.38 -3.34
C ALA A 23 -3.13 -28.34 -2.22
N ALA A 24 -3.13 -28.76 -0.95
CA ALA A 24 -3.18 -27.85 0.18
C ALA A 24 -1.98 -26.89 0.23
N LEU A 25 -0.77 -27.39 0.02
CA LEU A 25 0.45 -26.57 -0.04
C LEU A 25 0.43 -25.61 -1.23
N SER A 26 0.08 -26.12 -2.41
CA SER A 26 0.05 -25.32 -3.64
C SER A 26 -1.01 -24.22 -3.56
N PHE A 27 -2.20 -24.54 -3.05
CA PHE A 27 -3.29 -23.58 -2.86
C PHE A 27 -2.95 -22.52 -1.82
N SER A 28 -2.30 -22.90 -0.71
CA SER A 28 -1.85 -21.93 0.29
C SER A 28 -0.81 -20.97 -0.29
N LEU A 29 0.19 -21.47 -1.02
CA LEU A 29 1.20 -20.64 -1.67
C LEU A 29 0.57 -19.71 -2.72
N MET A 30 -0.36 -20.25 -3.53
CA MET A 30 -1.13 -19.46 -4.50
C MET A 30 -1.87 -18.30 -3.83
N LEU A 31 -2.64 -18.59 -2.76
CA LEU A 31 -3.43 -17.58 -2.07
C LEU A 31 -2.55 -16.49 -1.47
N VAL A 32 -1.45 -16.87 -0.83
CA VAL A 32 -0.50 -15.93 -0.22
C VAL A 32 0.16 -15.04 -1.27
N GLN A 33 0.58 -15.60 -2.40
CA GLN A 33 1.17 -14.83 -3.51
C GLN A 33 0.16 -13.89 -4.17
N ALA A 34 -1.02 -14.39 -4.52
CA ALA A 34 -2.06 -13.60 -5.16
C ALA A 34 -2.52 -12.45 -4.25
N PHE A 35 -2.73 -12.72 -2.97
CA PHE A 35 -3.15 -11.72 -2.00
C PHE A 35 -2.06 -10.66 -1.75
N HIS A 36 -0.79 -11.05 -1.60
CA HIS A 36 0.31 -10.08 -1.46
C HIS A 36 0.42 -9.17 -2.68
N ASN A 37 0.42 -9.73 -3.89
CA ASN A 37 0.53 -8.93 -5.12
C ASN A 37 -0.68 -8.02 -5.32
N LEU A 38 -1.87 -8.46 -4.93
CA LEU A 38 -3.08 -7.63 -4.90
C LEU A 38 -2.88 -6.45 -3.94
N SER A 39 -2.57 -6.72 -2.68
CA SER A 39 -2.34 -5.68 -1.67
C SER A 39 -1.22 -4.72 -2.08
N PHE A 40 -0.12 -5.23 -2.62
CA PHE A 40 1.00 -4.44 -3.10
C PHE A 40 0.57 -3.46 -4.22
N GLY A 41 -0.22 -3.92 -5.19
CA GLY A 41 -0.76 -3.07 -6.25
C GLY A 41 -1.76 -2.04 -5.74
N VAL A 42 -2.66 -2.44 -4.84
CA VAL A 42 -3.64 -1.54 -4.22
C VAL A 42 -2.95 -0.43 -3.44
N TYR A 43 -1.95 -0.75 -2.61
CA TYR A 43 -1.21 0.28 -1.88
C TYR A 43 -0.41 1.19 -2.80
N ALA A 44 0.20 0.66 -3.86
CA ALA A 44 0.91 1.50 -4.83
C ALA A 44 -0.04 2.51 -5.49
N GLY A 45 -1.25 2.09 -5.85
CA GLY A 45 -2.30 2.97 -6.39
C GLY A 45 -2.82 3.98 -5.37
N MET A 46 -3.01 3.57 -4.11
CA MET A 46 -3.37 4.48 -3.01
C MET A 46 -2.30 5.54 -2.75
N ILE A 47 -1.03 5.13 -2.74
CA ILE A 47 0.09 6.05 -2.55
C ILE A 47 0.11 7.04 -3.71
N ASP A 48 0.11 6.59 -4.97
CA ASP A 48 0.15 7.49 -6.14
C ASP A 48 -1.05 8.44 -6.19
N SER A 49 -2.26 7.96 -5.90
CA SER A 49 -3.45 8.81 -5.86
C SER A 49 -3.41 9.81 -4.70
N GLY A 50 -3.03 9.33 -3.51
CA GLY A 50 -2.93 10.13 -2.29
C GLY A 50 -1.87 11.21 -2.38
N VAL A 51 -0.68 10.91 -2.90
CA VAL A 51 0.40 11.91 -3.04
C VAL A 51 0.11 12.93 -4.14
N ARG A 52 -0.57 12.55 -5.23
CA ARG A 52 -0.95 13.51 -6.29
C ARG A 52 -2.02 14.50 -5.83
N ALA A 53 -2.98 14.04 -5.02
CA ALA A 53 -4.00 14.90 -4.44
C ALA A 53 -3.49 15.69 -3.20
N GLY A 54 -2.62 15.06 -2.42
CA GLY A 54 -2.03 15.57 -1.18
C GLY A 54 -0.61 16.07 -1.37
N SER A 55 0.25 15.87 -0.38
CA SER A 55 1.53 16.58 -0.23
C SER A 55 2.68 16.14 -1.16
N GLY A 56 2.40 15.44 -2.26
CA GLY A 56 3.42 14.94 -3.17
C GLY A 56 4.19 13.74 -2.61
N HIS A 57 5.09 13.21 -3.42
CA HIS A 57 5.99 12.13 -2.99
C HIS A 57 7.07 12.66 -2.04
N ILE A 58 7.47 13.92 -2.25
CA ILE A 58 8.38 14.66 -1.37
C ILE A 58 7.72 16.00 -1.08
N ALA A 59 7.69 16.41 0.17
CA ALA A 59 7.15 17.69 0.60
C ALA A 59 8.24 18.54 1.25
N ILE A 60 8.28 19.83 0.95
CA ILE A 60 9.14 20.79 1.66
C ILE A 60 8.27 21.64 2.58
N TYR A 61 8.67 21.67 3.86
CA TYR A 61 7.99 22.41 4.92
C TYR A 61 8.96 23.29 5.69
N ARG A 62 8.41 24.31 6.38
CA ARG A 62 9.14 25.04 7.41
C ARG A 62 8.93 24.38 8.78
N GLY A 63 10.03 24.10 9.49
CA GLY A 63 10.03 23.57 10.85
C GLY A 63 9.21 22.28 10.98
N ASN A 64 8.21 22.29 11.87
CA ASN A 64 7.34 21.14 12.14
C ASN A 64 5.91 21.35 11.58
N TYR A 65 5.77 22.03 10.44
CA TYR A 65 4.46 22.29 9.84
C TYR A 65 3.68 21.01 9.53
N ALA A 66 4.35 19.95 9.05
CA ALA A 66 3.72 18.68 8.70
C ALA A 66 2.84 18.11 9.84
N ALA A 67 3.35 18.18 11.09
CA ALA A 67 2.64 17.67 12.26
C ALA A 67 1.73 18.72 12.93
N SER A 68 2.17 19.98 13.00
CA SER A 68 1.44 21.04 13.74
C SER A 68 0.35 21.72 12.92
N ARG A 69 0.47 21.72 11.58
CA ARG A 69 -0.35 22.50 10.64
C ARG A 69 -0.50 23.98 11.05
N ASN A 70 0.52 24.52 11.71
CA ASN A 70 0.53 25.88 12.22
C ASN A 70 0.73 26.89 11.08
N GLU A 71 -0.27 27.72 10.85
CA GLU A 71 -0.32 28.77 9.80
C GLU A 71 0.84 29.78 9.87
N LYS A 72 1.52 29.90 11.02
CA LYS A 72 2.70 30.77 11.15
C LYS A 72 3.95 30.22 10.46
N LEU A 73 3.96 28.93 10.11
CA LEU A 73 5.11 28.25 9.51
C LEU A 73 5.00 28.29 7.98
N SER A 74 5.18 29.48 7.41
CA SER A 74 5.27 29.73 5.97
C SER A 74 6.70 30.06 5.56
N PHE A 75 7.03 29.88 4.27
CA PHE A 75 8.33 30.24 3.71
C PHE A 75 8.22 30.81 2.29
N PRO A 76 9.12 31.71 1.88
CA PRO A 76 9.13 32.22 0.51
C PRO A 76 9.37 31.10 -0.50
N ALA A 77 8.47 30.95 -1.47
CA ALA A 77 8.64 29.97 -2.55
C ALA A 77 9.91 30.27 -3.36
N ALA A 78 10.19 31.55 -3.63
CA ALA A 78 11.36 32.03 -4.38
C ALA A 78 11.60 31.18 -5.65
N GLN A 79 12.83 30.70 -5.86
CA GLN A 79 13.21 29.85 -6.98
C GLN A 79 13.03 28.35 -6.69
N LEU A 80 12.54 27.95 -5.51
CA LEU A 80 12.44 26.53 -5.14
C LEU A 80 11.54 25.73 -6.09
N PRO A 81 10.34 26.20 -6.51
CA PRO A 81 9.52 25.44 -7.45
C PRO A 81 10.23 25.20 -8.79
N THR A 82 10.99 26.18 -9.30
CA THR A 82 11.68 26.06 -10.58
C THR A 82 12.94 25.20 -10.48
N THR A 83 13.73 25.32 -9.41
CA THR A 83 14.94 24.49 -9.22
C THR A 83 14.60 23.03 -8.94
N THR A 84 13.56 22.77 -8.16
CA THR A 84 13.10 21.40 -7.88
C THR A 84 12.44 20.76 -9.10
N ALA A 85 11.65 21.51 -9.87
CA ALA A 85 11.08 21.02 -11.13
C ALA A 85 12.12 20.68 -12.21
N ALA A 86 13.33 21.25 -12.12
CA ALA A 86 14.43 20.93 -13.04
C ALA A 86 15.06 19.54 -12.78
N LEU A 87 14.78 18.90 -11.64
CA LEU A 87 15.29 17.56 -11.34
C LEU A 87 14.65 16.51 -12.27
N PRO A 88 15.42 15.60 -12.90
CA PRO A 88 14.91 14.63 -13.86
C PRO A 88 13.84 13.66 -13.35
N ALA A 89 13.74 13.45 -12.04
CA ALA A 89 12.72 12.59 -11.43
C ALA A 89 11.43 13.35 -11.10
N VAL A 90 11.49 14.68 -10.97
CA VAL A 90 10.34 15.51 -10.58
C VAL A 90 9.47 15.76 -11.80
N LEU A 91 8.22 15.32 -11.70
CA LEU A 91 7.19 15.58 -12.70
C LEU A 91 6.72 17.04 -12.56
N GLN A 92 6.47 17.50 -11.32
CA GLN A 92 5.97 18.84 -11.03
C GLN A 92 6.26 19.26 -9.59
N ALA A 93 6.43 20.56 -9.39
CA ALA A 93 6.43 21.20 -8.09
C ALA A 93 5.14 22.03 -7.90
N LEU A 94 4.40 21.74 -6.83
CA LEU A 94 3.10 22.31 -6.51
C LEU A 94 3.21 23.15 -5.23
N PRO A 95 3.38 24.48 -5.35
CA PRO A 95 3.32 25.37 -4.20
C PRO A 95 1.89 25.47 -3.69
N ARG A 96 1.68 25.36 -2.37
CA ARG A 96 0.34 25.42 -1.76
C ARG A 96 0.30 26.23 -0.48
N VAL A 97 -0.86 26.83 -0.24
CA VAL A 97 -1.19 27.56 0.98
C VAL A 97 -2.39 26.90 1.63
N TYR A 98 -2.33 26.58 2.92
CA TYR A 98 -3.47 26.06 3.66
C TYR A 98 -3.84 27.01 4.79
N LEU A 99 -5.12 27.32 4.91
CA LEU A 99 -5.67 28.14 5.98
C LEU A 99 -6.97 27.50 6.48
N PRO A 100 -7.06 27.08 7.75
CA PRO A 100 -8.34 26.76 8.33
C PRO A 100 -9.17 28.04 8.45
N GLY A 101 -10.49 27.91 8.28
CA GLY A 101 -11.38 29.06 8.32
C GLY A 101 -12.84 28.66 8.41
N LEU A 102 -13.70 29.65 8.25
CA LEU A 102 -15.15 29.49 8.20
C LEU A 102 -15.66 29.93 6.84
N ALA A 103 -16.45 29.09 6.19
CA ALA A 103 -17.26 29.47 5.05
C ALA A 103 -18.69 29.74 5.51
N GLN A 104 -19.23 30.88 5.11
CA GLN A 104 -20.56 31.32 5.50
C GLN A 104 -21.40 31.65 4.26
N SER A 105 -22.57 31.03 4.18
CA SER A 105 -23.64 31.42 3.26
C SER A 105 -24.65 32.31 3.98
N SER A 106 -25.69 32.74 3.27
CA SER A 106 -26.80 33.49 3.89
C SER A 106 -27.59 32.67 4.92
N ARG A 107 -27.38 31.35 5.01
CA ARG A 107 -28.20 30.43 5.82
C ARG A 107 -27.40 29.60 6.80
N GLU A 108 -26.15 29.26 6.47
CA GLU A 108 -25.35 28.26 7.18
C GLU A 108 -23.90 28.71 7.29
N SER A 109 -23.18 28.17 8.28
CA SER A 109 -21.74 28.36 8.45
C SER A 109 -21.07 27.01 8.73
N ARG A 110 -19.90 26.78 8.12
CA ARG A 110 -19.13 25.54 8.27
C ARG A 110 -17.63 25.83 8.34
N GLY A 111 -16.94 25.01 9.13
CA GLY A 111 -15.48 24.96 9.14
C GLY A 111 -14.95 24.44 7.82
N ILE A 112 -13.94 25.10 7.28
CA ILE A 112 -13.31 24.75 6.01
C ILE A 112 -11.79 24.75 6.14
N LEU A 113 -11.14 24.07 5.21
CA LEU A 113 -9.73 24.23 4.91
C LEU A 113 -9.60 24.93 3.56
N LEU A 114 -9.29 26.22 3.59
CA LEU A 114 -9.00 27.00 2.40
C LEU A 114 -7.62 26.58 1.86
N THR A 115 -7.61 26.06 0.64
CA THR A 115 -6.41 25.61 -0.04
C THR A 115 -6.13 26.51 -1.24
N GLY A 116 -5.03 27.26 -1.17
CA GLY A 116 -4.50 28.04 -2.27
C GLY A 116 -3.65 27.19 -3.20
N VAL A 117 -4.06 27.08 -4.46
CA VAL A 117 -3.38 26.28 -5.50
C VAL A 117 -3.10 27.12 -6.74
N ASP A 118 -2.13 26.68 -7.55
CA ASP A 118 -1.92 27.22 -8.90
C ASP A 118 -2.77 26.38 -9.89
N PRO A 119 -3.88 26.92 -10.44
CA PRO A 119 -4.90 26.13 -11.14
C PRO A 119 -4.34 25.30 -12.31
N GLU A 120 -3.45 25.89 -13.10
CA GLU A 120 -2.86 25.25 -14.29
C GLU A 120 -1.97 24.05 -13.92
N LEU A 121 -1.18 24.17 -12.85
CA LEU A 121 -0.28 23.10 -12.39
C LEU A 121 -1.08 21.99 -11.71
N GLU A 122 -2.09 22.38 -10.92
CA GLU A 122 -2.91 21.45 -10.14
C GLU A 122 -3.80 20.59 -11.05
N MET A 123 -4.40 21.17 -12.09
CA MET A 123 -5.28 20.47 -13.05
C MET A 123 -4.55 19.33 -13.78
N ALA A 124 -3.26 19.48 -14.07
CA ALA A 124 -2.49 18.47 -14.79
C ALA A 124 -2.26 17.18 -13.98
N ILE A 125 -2.36 17.23 -12.65
CA ILE A 125 -1.87 16.17 -11.77
C ILE A 125 -2.92 15.69 -10.78
N ASN A 126 -3.69 16.62 -10.21
CA ASN A 126 -4.61 16.32 -9.12
C ASN A 126 -5.79 15.47 -9.65
N PRO A 127 -5.96 14.23 -9.15
CA PRO A 127 -7.03 13.34 -9.59
C PRO A 127 -8.42 13.93 -9.37
N PHE A 128 -8.61 14.75 -8.32
CA PHE A 128 -9.91 15.34 -7.96
C PHE A 128 -10.40 16.38 -8.98
N LEU A 129 -9.49 16.94 -9.77
CA LEU A 129 -9.81 17.98 -10.75
C LEU A 129 -10.04 17.42 -12.16
N ARG A 130 -9.78 16.13 -12.40
CA ARG A 130 -9.85 15.52 -13.74
C ARG A 130 -11.25 15.52 -14.36
N HIS A 131 -12.29 15.51 -13.53
CA HIS A 131 -13.68 15.46 -13.98
C HIS A 131 -14.30 16.86 -14.16
N LEU A 132 -13.62 17.92 -13.75
CA LEU A 132 -14.10 19.29 -13.90
C LEU A 132 -13.95 19.75 -15.35
N GLY A 133 -15.00 20.38 -15.89
CA GLY A 133 -14.90 21.05 -17.18
C GLY A 133 -14.03 22.31 -17.12
N ASN A 134 -13.46 22.73 -18.25
CA ASN A 134 -12.67 23.98 -18.34
C ASN A 134 -13.43 25.23 -17.83
N GLU A 135 -14.75 25.26 -17.96
CA GLU A 135 -15.58 26.38 -17.50
C GLU A 135 -15.71 26.42 -15.98
N GLU A 136 -15.69 25.26 -15.33
CA GLU A 136 -15.81 25.09 -13.88
C GLU A 136 -14.49 25.30 -13.14
N MET A 137 -13.37 25.24 -13.86
CA MET A 137 -12.02 25.39 -13.32
C MET A 137 -11.70 26.84 -12.89
N LEU A 138 -10.83 26.98 -11.88
CA LEU A 138 -10.33 28.28 -11.42
C LEU A 138 -9.55 28.99 -12.54
N ARG A 139 -9.73 30.31 -12.63
CA ARG A 139 -8.89 31.17 -13.49
C ARG A 139 -7.59 31.52 -12.75
N ALA A 140 -6.47 31.51 -13.46
CA ALA A 140 -5.17 31.96 -12.97
C ALA A 140 -5.00 33.50 -13.01
N ASP A 141 -6.07 34.25 -12.70
CA ASP A 141 -6.14 35.71 -12.80
C ASP A 141 -6.35 36.38 -11.43
N ASN A 142 -6.07 35.66 -10.33
CA ASN A 142 -6.37 36.12 -8.97
C ASN A 142 -7.87 36.46 -8.79
N SER A 143 -8.78 35.82 -9.53
CA SER A 143 -10.22 35.99 -9.36
C SER A 143 -10.71 35.52 -7.98
N ARG A 144 -11.92 35.96 -7.63
CA ARG A 144 -12.64 35.52 -6.42
C ARG A 144 -13.45 34.26 -6.66
N ASP A 145 -12.94 33.39 -7.52
CA ASP A 145 -13.56 32.11 -7.83
C ASP A 145 -13.06 31.06 -6.83
N ALA A 146 -13.94 30.13 -6.48
CA ALA A 146 -13.64 29.03 -5.57
C ALA A 146 -14.21 27.72 -6.11
N LEU A 147 -13.42 26.65 -5.97
CA LEU A 147 -13.94 25.29 -6.06
C LEU A 147 -14.33 24.83 -4.67
N VAL A 148 -15.49 24.20 -4.55
CA VAL A 148 -16.05 23.80 -3.26
C VAL A 148 -16.32 22.30 -3.29
N GLY A 149 -15.98 21.60 -2.21
CA GLY A 149 -16.33 20.19 -2.07
C GLY A 149 -17.84 19.96 -2.17
N GLU A 150 -18.27 18.89 -2.81
CA GLU A 150 -19.69 18.59 -3.06
C GLU A 150 -20.54 18.64 -1.77
N ARG A 151 -20.05 18.02 -0.69
CA ARG A 151 -20.78 18.01 0.58
C ARG A 151 -20.83 19.37 1.24
N LEU A 152 -19.74 20.12 1.21
CA LEU A 152 -19.69 21.48 1.73
C LEU A 152 -20.70 22.38 1.02
N LEU A 153 -20.81 22.24 -0.32
CA LEU A 153 -21.78 22.97 -1.12
C LEU A 153 -23.22 22.69 -0.66
N HIS A 154 -23.57 21.42 -0.46
CA HIS A 154 -24.87 21.00 0.06
C HIS A 154 -25.13 21.49 1.48
N GLU A 155 -24.15 21.37 2.39
CA GLU A 155 -24.28 21.80 3.79
C GLU A 155 -24.42 23.32 3.91
N LEU A 156 -23.75 24.09 3.05
CA LEU A 156 -23.91 25.54 2.98
C LEU A 156 -25.16 25.99 2.21
N LYS A 157 -25.89 25.05 1.60
CA LYS A 157 -27.08 25.28 0.75
C LYS A 157 -26.77 26.24 -0.41
N LEU A 158 -25.60 26.06 -1.03
CA LEU A 158 -25.13 26.84 -2.18
C LEU A 158 -25.36 26.08 -3.49
N GLN A 159 -25.32 26.82 -4.59
CA GLN A 159 -25.28 26.31 -5.96
C GLN A 159 -24.10 26.94 -6.71
N PRO A 160 -23.59 26.32 -7.79
CA PRO A 160 -22.62 26.96 -8.67
C PRO A 160 -23.07 28.37 -9.10
N GLY A 161 -22.15 29.32 -9.08
CA GLY A 161 -22.39 30.75 -9.32
C GLY A 161 -22.83 31.56 -8.09
N ASN A 162 -23.24 30.92 -7.00
CA ASN A 162 -23.58 31.62 -5.75
C ASN A 162 -22.34 32.22 -5.09
N LYS A 163 -22.56 33.26 -4.29
CA LYS A 163 -21.52 33.93 -3.50
C LYS A 163 -21.58 33.48 -2.05
N PHE A 164 -20.43 33.36 -1.42
CA PHE A 164 -20.27 33.02 -0.01
C PHE A 164 -19.06 33.73 0.56
N VAL A 165 -19.01 33.92 1.87
CA VAL A 165 -17.90 34.60 2.54
C VAL A 165 -16.98 33.56 3.15
N ILE A 166 -15.68 33.74 2.96
CA ILE A 166 -14.65 32.97 3.66
C ILE A 166 -13.98 33.90 4.66
N THR A 167 -13.96 33.48 5.91
CA THR A 167 -13.23 34.14 6.99
C THR A 167 -12.11 33.24 7.48
N VAL A 168 -10.88 33.74 7.44
CA VAL A 168 -9.69 33.06 7.95
C VAL A 168 -9.01 33.94 8.98
N GLN A 169 -8.18 33.33 9.83
CA GLN A 169 -7.25 34.07 10.66
C GLN A 169 -5.93 34.20 9.89
N ASN A 170 -5.38 35.41 9.82
CA ASN A 170 -4.07 35.63 9.21
C ASN A 170 -2.94 35.32 10.22
N ARG A 171 -1.69 35.34 9.75
CA ARG A 171 -0.50 35.08 10.59
C ARG A 171 -0.41 35.98 11.84
N ASP A 172 -0.91 37.21 11.73
CA ASP A 172 -0.88 38.23 12.77
C ASP A 172 -2.06 38.10 13.77
N GLY A 173 -2.96 37.14 13.52
CA GLY A 173 -4.11 36.84 14.37
C GLY A 173 -5.37 37.64 14.02
N GLU A 174 -5.32 38.47 12.99
CA GLU A 174 -6.44 39.27 12.51
C GLU A 174 -7.37 38.44 11.62
N LEU A 175 -8.65 38.76 11.63
CA LEU A 175 -9.65 38.09 10.79
C LEU A 175 -9.69 38.74 9.41
N ALA A 176 -9.34 37.97 8.39
CA ALA A 176 -9.51 38.35 6.99
C ALA A 176 -10.77 37.70 6.44
N SER A 177 -11.72 38.51 5.94
CA SER A 177 -12.96 38.04 5.34
C SER A 177 -13.09 38.50 3.89
N GLU A 178 -13.33 37.57 2.98
CA GLU A 178 -13.49 37.87 1.56
C GLU A 178 -14.66 37.09 0.94
N LEU A 179 -15.32 37.72 -0.04
CA LEU A 179 -16.45 37.15 -0.76
C LEU A 179 -15.96 36.37 -1.98
N PHE A 180 -16.25 35.08 -2.02
CA PHE A 180 -15.95 34.19 -3.14
C PHE A 180 -17.21 33.79 -3.89
N ARG A 181 -17.05 33.38 -5.14
CA ARG A 181 -18.09 32.79 -5.97
C ARG A 181 -17.76 31.32 -6.23
N VAL A 182 -18.73 30.45 -6.01
CA VAL A 182 -18.60 29.02 -6.37
C VAL A 182 -18.53 28.94 -7.88
N ARG A 183 -17.46 28.35 -8.41
CA ARG A 183 -17.30 28.16 -9.85
C ARG A 183 -17.46 26.71 -10.28
N GLY A 184 -16.86 25.81 -9.51
CA GLY A 184 -16.91 24.38 -9.74
C GLY A 184 -17.06 23.62 -8.44
N VAL A 185 -17.44 22.36 -8.57
CA VAL A 185 -17.68 21.47 -7.43
C VAL A 185 -16.70 20.32 -7.52
N VAL A 186 -15.91 20.12 -6.47
CA VAL A 186 -14.91 19.04 -6.40
C VAL A 186 -15.53 17.85 -5.69
N GLN A 187 -15.36 16.68 -6.29
CA GLN A 187 -15.69 15.40 -5.67
C GLN A 187 -14.37 14.66 -5.45
N SER A 188 -13.88 14.71 -4.21
CA SER A 188 -12.71 13.92 -3.83
C SER A 188 -13.08 12.46 -3.62
N GLY A 189 -14.34 12.15 -3.26
CA GLY A 189 -14.82 10.82 -2.85
C GLY A 189 -14.54 10.52 -1.37
N ILE A 190 -13.88 11.45 -0.67
CA ILE A 190 -13.61 11.38 0.78
C ILE A 190 -14.60 12.31 1.48
N ARG A 191 -15.45 11.73 2.33
CA ARG A 191 -16.52 12.48 2.99
C ARG A 191 -16.01 13.69 3.77
N GLU A 192 -14.90 13.55 4.47
CA GLU A 192 -14.37 14.61 5.34
C GLU A 192 -13.68 15.72 4.54
N VAL A 193 -13.01 15.36 3.44
CA VAL A 193 -12.42 16.32 2.50
C VAL A 193 -13.53 17.08 1.78
N ASP A 194 -14.52 16.39 1.21
CA ASP A 194 -15.63 17.04 0.50
C ASP A 194 -16.47 17.96 1.38
N ARG A 195 -16.45 17.75 2.70
CA ARG A 195 -17.17 18.55 3.68
C ARG A 195 -16.43 19.85 4.06
N SER A 196 -15.12 19.93 3.87
CA SER A 196 -14.30 21.06 4.33
C SER A 196 -13.48 21.72 3.22
N LEU A 197 -13.36 21.10 2.05
CA LEU A 197 -12.49 21.55 0.96
C LEU A 197 -13.03 22.82 0.29
N VAL A 198 -12.20 23.86 0.28
CA VAL A 198 -12.36 25.01 -0.63
C VAL A 198 -11.03 25.29 -1.29
N MET A 199 -10.97 25.27 -2.62
CA MET A 199 -9.77 25.61 -3.38
C MET A 199 -9.94 26.98 -4.05
N VAL A 200 -8.91 27.82 -3.95
CA VAL A 200 -8.85 29.16 -4.56
C VAL A 200 -7.47 29.40 -5.17
N ASP A 201 -7.31 30.50 -5.92
CA ASP A 201 -6.00 30.92 -6.42
C ASP A 201 -5.01 31.12 -5.26
N ARG A 202 -3.82 30.55 -5.39
CA ARG A 202 -2.77 30.57 -4.37
C ARG A 202 -2.39 31.99 -3.94
N ARG A 203 -2.31 32.94 -4.87
CA ARG A 203 -1.92 34.33 -4.56
C ARG A 203 -2.98 34.99 -3.68
N ARG A 204 -4.26 34.68 -3.93
CA ARG A 204 -5.39 35.15 -3.11
C ARG A 204 -5.34 34.56 -1.71
N ALA A 205 -5.18 33.25 -1.59
CA ALA A 205 -5.05 32.59 -0.29
C ALA A 205 -3.85 33.14 0.51
N ALA A 206 -2.70 33.32 -0.12
CA ALA A 206 -1.51 33.90 0.51
C ALA A 206 -1.73 35.35 0.98
N ALA A 207 -2.51 36.14 0.23
CA ALA A 207 -2.89 37.48 0.65
C ALA A 207 -3.83 37.47 1.88
N MET A 208 -4.83 36.59 1.90
CA MET A 208 -5.71 36.42 3.07
C MET A 208 -4.97 35.92 4.30
N ALA A 209 -3.93 35.09 4.11
CA ALA A 209 -3.05 34.59 5.17
C ALA A 209 -2.10 35.66 5.76
N GLY A 210 -1.95 36.82 5.10
CA GLY A 210 -0.96 37.84 5.47
C GLY A 210 0.48 37.47 5.09
N ILE A 211 0.67 36.57 4.11
CA ILE A 211 1.98 36.05 3.69
C ILE A 211 2.16 36.09 2.16
N PRO A 212 2.02 37.26 1.50
CA PRO A 212 2.09 37.36 0.05
C PRO A 212 3.44 36.86 -0.48
N GLY A 213 3.40 35.89 -1.40
CA GLY A 213 4.60 35.29 -2.01
C GLY A 213 5.23 34.13 -1.21
N GLU A 214 4.73 33.84 -0.02
CA GLU A 214 5.11 32.65 0.75
C GLU A 214 4.11 31.51 0.55
N ILE A 215 4.55 30.33 0.94
CA ILE A 215 3.81 29.07 0.87
C ILE A 215 3.96 28.29 2.17
N HIS A 216 3.01 27.44 2.46
CA HIS A 216 3.08 26.53 3.60
C HIS A 216 3.74 25.20 3.23
N GLU A 217 3.53 24.77 1.98
CA GLU A 217 3.98 23.49 1.47
C GLU A 217 4.45 23.65 0.03
N LEU A 218 5.58 23.02 -0.30
CA LEU A 218 5.94 22.72 -1.69
C LEU A 218 5.88 21.20 -1.89
N ALA A 219 4.83 20.73 -2.55
CA ALA A 219 4.62 19.33 -2.86
C ALA A 219 5.32 18.98 -4.18
N LEU A 220 6.20 17.99 -4.16
CA LEU A 220 6.90 17.49 -5.35
C LEU A 220 6.30 16.17 -5.76
N VAL A 221 5.75 16.12 -6.97
CA VAL A 221 5.21 14.89 -7.56
C VAL A 221 6.29 14.30 -8.45
N LEU A 222 6.66 13.05 -8.22
CA LEU A 222 7.67 12.35 -9.00
C LEU A 222 7.04 11.59 -10.18
N ARG A 223 7.86 11.24 -11.16
CA ARG A 223 7.45 10.43 -12.31
C ARG A 223 7.16 8.98 -11.90
N GLY A 224 8.00 8.39 -11.05
CA GLY A 224 7.81 7.06 -10.50
C GLY A 224 7.82 7.04 -8.97
N THR A 225 7.03 6.14 -8.37
CA THR A 225 6.99 5.92 -6.93
C THR A 225 8.33 5.41 -6.37
N GLY A 226 9.15 4.75 -7.19
CA GLY A 226 10.48 4.27 -6.82
C GLY A 226 11.57 5.36 -6.80
N ASP A 227 11.32 6.54 -7.36
CA ASP A 227 12.34 7.60 -7.50
C ASP A 227 12.56 8.39 -6.21
N GLU A 228 11.65 8.28 -5.24
CA GLU A 228 11.67 9.01 -3.97
C GLU A 228 12.99 8.80 -3.22
N ALA A 229 13.43 7.54 -3.08
CA ALA A 229 14.63 7.20 -2.32
C ALA A 229 15.91 7.84 -2.89
N ALA A 230 15.97 8.02 -4.21
CA ALA A 230 17.11 8.66 -4.88
C ALA A 230 16.98 10.19 -4.93
N THR A 231 15.75 10.71 -4.95
CA THR A 231 15.46 12.15 -5.15
C THR A 231 15.40 12.92 -3.83
N LEU A 232 14.91 12.31 -2.75
CA LEU A 232 14.78 12.97 -1.45
C LEU A 232 16.11 13.53 -0.92
N PRO A 233 17.25 12.80 -0.98
CA PRO A 233 18.54 13.37 -0.58
C PRO A 233 18.97 14.57 -1.44
N GLN A 234 18.63 14.58 -2.73
CA GLN A 234 18.95 15.69 -3.65
C GLN A 234 18.12 16.93 -3.29
N VAL A 235 16.83 16.75 -3.02
CA VAL A 235 15.95 17.84 -2.56
C VAL A 235 16.39 18.35 -1.20
N ALA A 236 16.77 17.47 -0.28
CA ALA A 236 17.32 17.85 1.02
C ALA A 236 18.60 18.68 0.89
N ALA A 237 19.48 18.34 -0.05
CA ALA A 237 20.68 19.13 -0.35
C ALA A 237 20.35 20.53 -0.90
N LEU A 238 19.31 20.67 -1.72
CA LEU A 238 18.86 21.97 -2.25
C LEU A 238 18.33 22.93 -1.18
N VAL A 239 17.85 22.40 -0.06
CA VAL A 239 17.37 23.20 1.08
C VAL A 239 18.35 23.22 2.25
N ALA A 240 19.54 22.63 2.11
CA ALA A 240 20.52 22.53 3.19
C ALA A 240 21.00 23.92 3.70
N ASP A 241 21.06 24.91 2.81
CA ASP A 241 21.42 26.29 3.15
C ASP A 241 20.32 27.03 3.93
N ARG A 242 19.15 26.41 4.10
CA ARG A 242 17.97 26.95 4.78
C ARG A 242 17.56 26.02 5.92
N PRO A 243 18.20 26.12 7.10
CA PRO A 243 18.00 25.16 8.21
C PRO A 243 16.56 25.15 8.76
N GLU A 244 15.77 26.18 8.48
CA GLU A 244 14.35 26.24 8.80
C GLU A 244 13.48 25.35 7.90
N LEU A 245 13.99 24.91 6.74
CA LEU A 245 13.27 24.07 5.79
C LEU A 245 13.66 22.61 5.93
N ARG A 246 12.68 21.73 5.72
CA ARG A 246 12.87 20.27 5.76
C ARG A 246 12.18 19.65 4.56
N ALA A 247 12.93 18.83 3.82
CA ALA A 247 12.38 17.93 2.82
C ALA A 247 11.99 16.62 3.51
N LEU A 248 10.72 16.24 3.40
CA LEU A 248 10.15 15.04 3.99
C LEU A 248 9.63 14.13 2.89
N GLY A 249 9.79 12.81 3.06
CA GLY A 249 9.11 11.82 2.23
C GLY A 249 7.61 11.78 2.54
N TRP A 250 6.84 11.17 1.64
CA TRP A 250 5.37 11.13 1.79
C TRP A 250 4.93 10.41 3.07
N GLN A 251 5.75 9.47 3.60
CA GLN A 251 5.41 8.73 4.81
C GLN A 251 5.34 9.64 6.04
N GLU A 252 6.15 10.71 6.06
CA GLU A 252 6.17 11.72 7.12
C GLU A 252 5.22 12.88 6.82
N ALA A 253 5.05 13.26 5.55
CA ALA A 253 4.11 14.31 5.14
C ALA A 253 2.64 13.87 5.30
N MET A 254 2.36 12.58 5.10
CA MET A 254 1.02 11.96 5.17
C MET A 254 1.02 10.79 6.17
N PRO A 255 1.18 11.06 7.48
CA PRO A 255 1.33 10.03 8.49
C PRO A 255 0.08 9.15 8.61
N ASN A 256 -1.12 9.70 8.37
CA ASN A 256 -2.37 8.93 8.42
C ASN A 256 -2.40 7.80 7.38
N LEU A 257 -2.02 8.11 6.14
CA LEU A 257 -1.93 7.13 5.05
C LEU A 257 -0.82 6.11 5.32
N SER A 258 0.37 6.59 5.69
CA SER A 258 1.53 5.75 6.03
C SER A 258 1.20 4.78 7.16
N ASN A 259 0.57 5.26 8.23
CA ASN A 259 0.20 4.44 9.40
C ASN A 259 -0.90 3.44 9.04
N ALA A 260 -1.90 3.83 8.26
CA ALA A 260 -2.94 2.91 7.78
C ALA A 260 -2.35 1.76 6.96
N ILE A 261 -1.46 2.08 6.00
CA ILE A 261 -0.76 1.08 5.18
C ILE A 261 0.15 0.20 6.04
N ARG A 262 0.90 0.77 6.99
CA ARG A 262 1.78 0.01 7.89
C ARG A 262 1.00 -0.95 8.79
N LEU A 263 -0.13 -0.51 9.35
CA LEU A 263 -0.97 -1.33 10.20
C LEU A 263 -1.57 -2.50 9.41
N ASP A 264 -2.02 -2.24 8.17
CA ASP A 264 -2.56 -3.30 7.32
C ASP A 264 -1.47 -4.30 6.90
N TYR A 265 -0.28 -3.84 6.49
CA TYR A 265 0.86 -4.72 6.27
C TYR A 265 1.24 -5.57 7.50
N ALA A 266 1.14 -5.00 8.71
CA ALA A 266 1.39 -5.73 9.94
C ALA A 266 0.33 -6.83 10.18
N SER A 267 -0.95 -6.51 9.95
CA SER A 267 -2.06 -7.47 10.00
C SER A 267 -1.86 -8.61 8.99
N GLN A 268 -1.46 -8.29 7.76
CA GLN A 268 -1.17 -9.29 6.72
C GLN A 268 -0.02 -10.21 7.11
N LYS A 269 1.08 -9.65 7.63
CA LYS A 269 2.21 -10.46 8.15
C LYS A 269 1.75 -11.41 9.26
N PHE A 270 0.88 -10.96 10.16
CA PHE A 270 0.32 -11.81 11.20
C PHE A 270 -0.51 -12.96 10.63
N ILE A 271 -1.44 -12.67 9.71
CA ILE A 271 -2.25 -13.68 9.01
C ILE A 271 -1.35 -14.69 8.28
N PHE A 272 -0.28 -14.22 7.63
CA PHE A 272 0.68 -15.10 6.95
C PHE A 272 1.37 -16.06 7.90
N VAL A 273 1.78 -15.61 9.09
CA VAL A 273 2.34 -16.50 10.12
C VAL A 273 1.34 -17.58 10.54
N VAL A 274 0.06 -17.22 10.71
CA VAL A 274 -1.00 -18.17 11.05
C VAL A 274 -1.21 -19.21 9.94
N ILE A 275 -1.32 -18.77 8.68
CA ILE A 275 -1.45 -19.68 7.53
C ILE A 275 -0.26 -20.65 7.47
N LEU A 276 0.95 -20.12 7.67
CA LEU A 276 2.18 -20.90 7.64
C LEU A 276 2.21 -21.98 8.75
N LEU A 277 1.71 -21.67 9.94
CA LEU A 277 1.57 -22.65 11.02
C LEU A 277 0.59 -23.77 10.67
N ILE A 278 -0.58 -23.43 10.14
CA ILE A 278 -1.60 -24.41 9.73
C ILE A 278 -1.04 -25.36 8.67
N VAL A 279 -0.36 -24.81 7.67
CA VAL A 279 0.30 -25.58 6.60
C VAL A 279 1.37 -26.50 7.17
N THR A 280 2.20 -25.99 8.08
CA THR A 280 3.27 -26.76 8.74
C THR A 280 2.71 -27.97 9.48
N ILE A 281 1.64 -27.78 10.27
CA ILE A 281 0.96 -28.86 10.99
C ILE A 281 0.43 -29.90 9.99
N GLY A 282 -0.17 -29.46 8.89
CA GLY A 282 -0.66 -30.36 7.83
C GLY A 282 0.46 -31.21 7.20
N VAL A 283 1.62 -30.61 6.94
CA VAL A 283 2.81 -31.32 6.43
C VAL A 283 3.33 -32.33 7.46
N VAL A 284 3.49 -31.92 8.72
CA VAL A 284 3.92 -32.82 9.80
C VAL A 284 2.97 -34.00 9.92
N ASN A 285 1.66 -33.75 9.95
CA ASN A 285 0.66 -34.81 10.09
C ASN A 285 0.71 -35.79 8.92
N THR A 286 0.82 -35.28 7.69
CA THR A 286 0.94 -36.11 6.48
C THR A 286 2.19 -36.99 6.53
N LEU A 287 3.36 -36.40 6.81
CA LEU A 287 4.63 -37.11 6.82
C LEU A 287 4.72 -38.09 7.98
N LEU A 288 4.22 -37.71 9.16
CA LEU A 288 4.14 -38.60 10.31
C LEU A 288 3.26 -39.80 9.99
N MET A 289 2.08 -39.59 9.43
CA MET A 289 1.20 -40.70 9.04
C MET A 289 1.85 -41.59 7.98
N SER A 290 2.52 -41.01 6.99
CA SER A 290 3.31 -41.75 5.99
C SER A 290 4.37 -42.64 6.64
N VAL A 291 5.02 -42.14 7.70
CA VAL A 291 6.01 -42.91 8.46
C VAL A 291 5.35 -44.04 9.27
N LEU A 292 4.24 -43.74 9.95
CA LEU A 292 3.53 -44.70 10.81
C LEU A 292 2.97 -45.89 10.02
N GLU A 293 2.41 -45.64 8.84
CA GLU A 293 1.92 -46.71 7.95
C GLU A 293 3.04 -47.61 7.42
N ARG A 294 4.30 -47.13 7.42
CA ARG A 294 5.47 -47.80 6.84
C ARG A 294 6.45 -48.33 7.89
N ILE A 295 6.06 -48.37 9.16
CA ILE A 295 6.91 -48.82 10.27
C ILE A 295 7.51 -50.21 9.99
N ARG A 296 6.70 -51.17 9.51
CA ARG A 296 7.17 -52.53 9.20
C ARG A 296 8.22 -52.52 8.08
N GLU A 297 7.99 -51.74 7.02
CA GLU A 297 8.94 -51.62 5.91
C GLU A 297 10.27 -51.05 6.38
N PHE A 298 10.22 -50.01 7.22
CA PHE A 298 11.41 -49.42 7.81
C PHE A 298 12.11 -50.40 8.76
N GLY A 299 11.36 -51.19 9.54
CA GLY A 299 11.90 -52.27 10.37
C GLY A 299 12.67 -53.32 9.57
N VAL A 300 12.13 -53.75 8.42
CA VAL A 300 12.81 -54.69 7.51
C VAL A 300 14.05 -54.06 6.90
N ILE A 301 13.98 -52.81 6.43
CA ILE A 301 15.12 -52.09 5.85
C ILE A 301 16.27 -51.96 6.86
N LEU A 302 15.96 -51.66 8.12
CA LEU A 302 16.93 -51.60 9.21
C LEU A 302 17.48 -52.99 9.57
N ALA A 303 16.64 -54.04 9.58
CA ALA A 303 17.06 -55.42 9.86
C ALA A 303 18.00 -56.00 8.78
N VAL A 304 17.83 -55.59 7.52
CA VAL A 304 18.73 -55.96 6.40
C VAL A 304 20.03 -55.14 6.41
N GLY A 305 20.21 -54.22 7.37
CA GLY A 305 21.48 -53.53 7.62
C GLY A 305 21.54 -52.07 7.15
N ALA A 306 20.41 -51.44 6.78
CA ALA A 306 20.42 -50.02 6.49
C ALA A 306 20.67 -49.18 7.76
N THR A 307 21.45 -48.10 7.63
CA THR A 307 21.69 -47.20 8.76
C THR A 307 20.49 -46.26 8.99
N PRO A 308 20.20 -45.87 10.25
CA PRO A 308 19.17 -44.87 10.56
C PRO A 308 19.34 -43.55 9.79
N GLY A 309 20.57 -43.16 9.51
CA GLY A 309 20.90 -41.98 8.70
C GLY A 309 20.42 -42.09 7.25
N ARG A 310 20.48 -43.29 6.65
CA ARG A 310 19.97 -43.54 5.29
C ARG A 310 18.45 -43.44 5.24
N LEU A 311 17.76 -43.94 6.27
CA LEU A 311 16.30 -43.80 6.40
C LEU A 311 15.90 -42.33 6.56
N ARG A 312 16.58 -41.56 7.41
CA ARG A 312 16.34 -40.12 7.56
C ARG A 312 16.50 -39.36 6.24
N ARG A 313 17.57 -39.63 5.48
CA ARG A 313 17.79 -39.00 4.17
C ARG A 313 16.71 -39.36 3.16
N MET A 314 16.18 -40.58 3.19
CA MET A 314 15.07 -40.99 2.32
C MET A 314 13.80 -40.19 2.63
N ILE A 315 13.43 -40.04 3.90
CA ILE A 315 12.23 -39.29 4.31
C ILE A 315 12.39 -37.79 3.99
N LEU A 316 13.58 -37.23 4.21
CA LEU A 316 13.87 -35.85 3.82
C LEU A 316 13.82 -35.66 2.30
N ALA A 317 14.25 -36.65 1.51
CA ALA A 317 14.11 -36.61 0.06
C ALA A 317 12.63 -36.68 -0.38
N GLU A 318 11.78 -37.46 0.29
CA GLU A 318 10.33 -37.47 0.05
C GLU A 318 9.72 -36.09 0.32
N ALA A 319 10.06 -35.48 1.46
CA ALA A 319 9.61 -34.13 1.81
C ALA A 319 10.11 -33.08 0.83
N LEU A 320 11.37 -33.18 0.37
CA LEU A 320 11.95 -32.27 -0.62
C LEU A 320 11.23 -32.35 -1.96
N ILE A 321 10.99 -33.56 -2.48
CA ILE A 321 10.28 -33.74 -3.75
C ILE A 321 8.85 -33.19 -3.65
N LEU A 322 8.14 -33.50 -2.56
CA LEU A 322 6.79 -32.99 -2.33
C LEU A 322 6.78 -31.46 -2.22
N GLY A 323 7.72 -30.89 -1.48
CA GLY A 323 7.87 -29.45 -1.30
C GLY A 323 8.21 -28.73 -2.61
N LEU A 324 9.10 -29.28 -3.43
CA LEU A 324 9.44 -28.74 -4.75
C LEU A 324 8.26 -28.81 -5.71
N ALA A 325 7.52 -29.93 -5.73
CA ALA A 325 6.31 -30.05 -6.53
C ALA A 325 5.24 -29.03 -6.11
N ALA A 326 5.06 -28.84 -4.80
CA ALA A 326 4.12 -27.86 -4.27
C ALA A 326 4.57 -26.42 -4.56
N LEU A 327 5.87 -26.15 -4.48
CA LEU A 327 6.45 -24.85 -4.82
C LEU A 327 6.20 -24.52 -6.29
N LEU A 328 6.47 -25.46 -7.19
CA LEU A 328 6.28 -25.26 -8.64
C LEU A 328 4.81 -25.06 -8.97
N LEU A 329 3.93 -25.95 -8.51
CA LEU A 329 2.49 -25.85 -8.77
C LEU A 329 1.88 -24.62 -8.11
N GLY A 330 2.19 -24.37 -6.84
CA GLY A 330 1.70 -23.20 -6.11
C GLY A 330 2.18 -21.89 -6.71
N SER A 331 3.44 -21.80 -7.13
CA SER A 331 3.97 -20.59 -7.78
C SER A 331 3.38 -20.40 -9.18
N LEU A 332 3.15 -21.47 -9.93
CA LEU A 332 2.47 -21.40 -11.23
C LEU A 332 1.03 -20.89 -11.07
N LEU A 333 0.27 -21.49 -10.14
CA LEU A 333 -1.10 -21.07 -9.84
C LEU A 333 -1.14 -19.65 -9.29
N GLY A 334 -0.22 -19.27 -8.39
CA GLY A 334 -0.11 -17.93 -7.83
C GLY A 334 0.24 -16.89 -8.90
N SER A 335 1.10 -17.24 -9.85
CA SER A 335 1.40 -16.40 -11.02
C SER A 335 0.19 -16.26 -11.93
N LEU A 336 -0.55 -17.34 -12.19
CA LEU A 336 -1.77 -17.28 -13.00
C LEU A 336 -2.86 -16.42 -12.34
N ALA A 337 -3.05 -16.57 -11.03
CA ALA A 337 -3.96 -15.74 -10.24
C ALA A 337 -3.51 -14.27 -10.26
N THR A 338 -2.21 -13.99 -10.08
CA THR A 338 -1.67 -12.63 -10.17
C THR A 338 -1.90 -12.04 -11.56
N TRP A 339 -1.64 -12.80 -12.63
CA TRP A 339 -1.85 -12.36 -14.00
C TRP A 339 -3.32 -11.97 -14.25
N TYR A 340 -4.26 -12.78 -13.78
CA TYR A 340 -5.69 -12.46 -13.83
C TYR A 340 -6.01 -11.16 -13.05
N LEU A 341 -5.48 -11.01 -11.84
CA LEU A 341 -5.69 -9.82 -11.00
C LEU A 341 -5.02 -8.55 -11.55
N VAL A 342 -3.94 -8.68 -12.32
CA VAL A 342 -3.28 -7.54 -13.00
C VAL A 342 -4.09 -7.10 -14.22
N THR A 343 -4.61 -8.05 -14.99
CA THR A 343 -5.28 -7.80 -16.29
C THR A 343 -6.74 -7.40 -16.15
N VAL A 344 -7.51 -8.16 -15.36
CA VAL A 344 -8.95 -7.92 -15.14
C VAL A 344 -9.17 -7.05 -13.91
N GLY A 345 -8.41 -7.31 -12.85
CA GLY A 345 -8.65 -6.74 -11.52
C GLY A 345 -9.90 -7.33 -10.87
N ILE A 346 -10.15 -6.92 -9.63
CA ILE A 346 -11.39 -7.22 -8.91
C ILE A 346 -12.23 -5.96 -8.90
N ASP A 347 -13.33 -5.95 -9.63
CA ASP A 347 -14.30 -4.86 -9.57
C ASP A 347 -15.19 -5.03 -8.35
N LEU A 348 -15.02 -4.15 -7.37
CA LEU A 348 -15.80 -4.13 -6.14
C LEU A 348 -16.86 -3.02 -6.13
N ARG A 349 -17.11 -2.33 -7.26
CA ARG A 349 -18.09 -1.22 -7.34
C ARG A 349 -19.48 -1.61 -6.86
N THR A 350 -19.89 -2.86 -7.05
CA THR A 350 -21.20 -3.36 -6.63
C THR A 350 -21.29 -3.69 -5.14
N PHE A 351 -20.15 -3.97 -4.49
CA PHE A 351 -20.09 -4.44 -3.09
C PHE A 351 -19.59 -3.37 -2.11
N LEU A 352 -18.79 -2.42 -2.60
CA LEU A 352 -18.27 -1.32 -1.81
C LEU A 352 -18.99 -0.02 -2.19
N PRO A 353 -19.31 0.84 -1.22
CA PRO A 353 -19.78 2.18 -1.53
C PRO A 353 -18.70 2.94 -2.32
N GLU A 354 -19.11 3.78 -3.28
CA GLU A 354 -18.23 4.55 -4.17
C GLU A 354 -17.22 5.46 -3.42
N ASN A 355 -17.49 5.74 -2.15
CA ASN A 355 -16.74 6.67 -1.29
C ASN A 355 -16.03 5.96 -0.12
N LEU A 356 -15.58 4.72 -0.32
CA LEU A 356 -14.77 4.04 0.70
C LEU A 356 -13.40 4.73 0.80
N GLU A 357 -13.05 5.16 2.01
CA GLU A 357 -11.79 5.82 2.29
C GLU A 357 -10.88 4.90 3.11
N PHE A 358 -9.59 4.90 2.79
CA PHE A 358 -8.56 4.24 3.58
C PHE A 358 -7.42 5.22 3.87
N GLY A 359 -7.27 5.60 5.14
CA GLY A 359 -6.16 6.45 5.59
C GLY A 359 -6.12 7.86 4.99
N GLY A 360 -7.26 8.49 4.68
CA GLY A 360 -7.28 9.83 4.09
C GLY A 360 -7.28 9.85 2.56
N VAL A 361 -7.43 8.70 1.89
CA VAL A 361 -7.39 8.57 0.43
C VAL A 361 -8.57 7.73 -0.06
N VAL A 362 -9.16 8.10 -1.20
CA VAL A 362 -10.19 7.27 -1.85
C VAL A 362 -9.61 5.96 -2.31
N PHE A 363 -10.34 4.91 -1.98
CA PHE A 363 -10.08 3.57 -2.46
C PHE A 363 -10.59 3.44 -3.90
N ASP A 364 -9.71 3.19 -4.88
CA ASP A 364 -10.17 2.84 -6.23
C ASP A 364 -10.93 1.51 -6.14
N PRO A 365 -12.22 1.45 -6.53
CA PRO A 365 -13.02 0.24 -6.41
C PRO A 365 -12.56 -0.89 -7.34
N ILE A 366 -11.66 -0.63 -8.30
CA ILE A 366 -11.04 -1.68 -9.12
C ILE A 366 -9.68 -2.04 -8.52
N LEU A 367 -9.61 -3.17 -7.82
CA LEU A 367 -8.37 -3.65 -7.25
C LEU A 367 -7.51 -4.34 -8.30
N ARG A 368 -6.38 -3.72 -8.61
CA ARG A 368 -5.38 -4.28 -9.52
C ARG A 368 -4.16 -4.72 -8.75
N ALA A 369 -3.72 -5.95 -9.02
CA ALA A 369 -2.47 -6.45 -8.49
C ALA A 369 -1.28 -5.83 -9.23
N THR A 370 -0.12 -5.84 -8.60
CA THR A 370 1.17 -5.55 -9.22
C THR A 370 2.14 -6.68 -8.92
N TRP A 371 3.03 -6.98 -9.86
CA TRP A 371 3.99 -8.07 -9.71
C TRP A 371 5.09 -7.72 -8.72
N ASP A 372 5.18 -8.45 -7.61
CA ASP A 372 6.36 -8.47 -6.72
C ASP A 372 7.06 -9.84 -6.81
N ILE A 373 7.74 -10.07 -7.94
CA ILE A 373 8.40 -11.35 -8.26
C ILE A 373 9.45 -11.71 -7.21
N ALA A 374 10.21 -10.72 -6.74
CA ALA A 374 11.23 -10.94 -5.73
C ALA A 374 10.63 -11.45 -4.41
N TRP A 375 9.49 -10.90 -3.97
CA TRP A 375 8.77 -11.42 -2.83
C TRP A 375 8.18 -12.82 -3.07
N MET A 376 7.59 -13.07 -4.24
CA MET A 376 7.03 -14.38 -4.59
C MET A 376 8.07 -15.51 -4.51
N VAL A 377 9.29 -15.26 -5.00
CA VAL A 377 10.40 -16.23 -4.92
C VAL A 377 10.84 -16.41 -3.46
N ARG A 378 10.97 -15.33 -2.69
CA ARG A 378 11.35 -15.41 -1.27
C ARG A 378 10.35 -16.24 -0.46
N ILE A 379 9.05 -15.99 -0.62
CA ILE A 379 8.03 -16.73 0.14
C ILE A 379 7.97 -18.20 -0.24
N ALA A 380 8.13 -18.51 -1.53
CA ALA A 380 8.21 -19.88 -2.02
C ALA A 380 9.38 -20.64 -1.36
N LEU A 381 10.56 -20.02 -1.31
CA LEU A 381 11.73 -20.58 -0.64
C LEU A 381 11.52 -20.74 0.88
N TYR A 382 10.86 -19.79 1.54
CA TYR A 382 10.54 -19.90 2.97
C TYR A 382 9.59 -21.06 3.27
N VAL A 383 8.54 -21.24 2.46
CA VAL A 383 7.60 -22.36 2.60
C VAL A 383 8.32 -23.70 2.38
N LEU A 384 9.19 -23.80 1.38
CA LEU A 384 10.01 -25.00 1.16
C LEU A 384 10.93 -25.29 2.35
N ALA A 385 11.66 -24.28 2.83
CA ALA A 385 12.54 -24.42 3.98
C ALA A 385 11.77 -24.88 5.23
N LEU A 386 10.60 -24.30 5.47
CA LEU A 386 9.78 -24.68 6.61
C LEU A 386 9.21 -26.09 6.48
N ALA A 387 8.76 -26.50 5.29
CA ALA A 387 8.30 -27.87 5.04
C ALA A 387 9.42 -28.90 5.31
N LEU A 388 10.65 -28.58 4.92
CA LEU A 388 11.82 -29.40 5.22
C LEU A 388 12.12 -29.44 6.72
N LEU A 389 12.08 -28.30 7.42
CA LEU A 389 12.26 -28.25 8.87
C LEU A 389 11.18 -29.07 9.60
N ALA A 390 9.93 -28.95 9.18
CA ALA A 390 8.80 -29.70 9.70
C ALA A 390 8.97 -31.22 9.50
N SER A 391 9.56 -31.62 8.39
CA SER A 391 9.84 -33.04 8.07
C SER A 391 10.95 -33.65 8.93
N LEU A 392 11.77 -32.84 9.62
CA LEU A 392 12.82 -33.36 10.50
C LEU A 392 12.24 -34.17 11.67
N TYR A 393 11.13 -33.74 12.25
CA TYR A 393 10.51 -34.44 13.39
C TYR A 393 10.08 -35.87 13.01
N PRO A 394 9.26 -36.09 11.96
CA PRO A 394 8.93 -37.44 11.50
C PRO A 394 10.15 -38.26 11.07
N ALA A 395 11.13 -37.62 10.40
CA ALA A 395 12.33 -38.31 9.93
C ALA A 395 13.22 -38.82 11.07
N VAL A 396 13.38 -38.02 12.14
CA VAL A 396 14.10 -38.43 13.35
C VAL A 396 13.33 -39.51 14.09
N LYS A 397 12.00 -39.39 14.20
CA LYS A 397 11.16 -40.41 14.84
C LYS A 397 11.26 -41.75 14.12
N ALA A 398 11.19 -41.76 12.79
CA ALA A 398 11.36 -42.97 11.97
C ALA A 398 12.73 -43.64 12.16
N ALA A 399 13.79 -42.84 12.20
CA ALA A 399 15.16 -43.33 12.37
C ALA A 399 15.43 -43.96 13.76
N ARG A 400 14.60 -43.66 14.76
CA ARG A 400 14.72 -44.19 16.13
C ARG A 400 13.89 -45.45 16.37
N ILE A 401 13.15 -45.94 15.38
CA ILE A 401 12.35 -47.16 15.50
C ILE A 401 13.29 -48.36 15.65
N ARG A 402 13.07 -49.17 16.69
CA ARG A 402 13.81 -50.42 16.89
C ARG A 402 13.24 -51.52 15.98
N PRO A 403 14.07 -52.25 15.21
CA PRO A 403 13.58 -53.30 14.29
C PRO A 403 12.72 -54.36 14.98
N VAL A 404 13.07 -54.73 16.22
CA VAL A 404 12.35 -55.72 17.02
C VAL A 404 10.95 -55.22 17.42
N GLU A 405 10.81 -53.93 17.74
CA GLU A 405 9.52 -53.31 18.09
C GLU A 405 8.65 -53.10 16.84
N ALA A 406 9.26 -52.72 15.72
CA ALA A 406 8.58 -52.58 14.43
C ALA A 406 7.99 -53.88 13.89
N MET A 407 8.62 -55.02 14.21
CA MET A 407 8.13 -56.35 13.82
C MET A 407 7.12 -56.94 14.83
N ARG A 408 7.07 -56.42 16.06
CA ARG A 408 6.16 -56.87 17.15
C ARG A 408 4.84 -56.10 17.21
N HIS A 409 4.74 -54.91 16.62
CA HIS A 409 3.47 -54.19 16.50
C HIS A 409 2.58 -54.84 15.43
N PHE A 410 2.13 -56.06 15.72
CA PHE A 410 0.88 -56.72 15.32
C PHE A 410 0.75 -57.99 16.16
#